data_AF-A0A0F7FHR8-F1
#
_entry.id   AF-A0A0F7FHR8-F1
#
_cell.length_a   1.000
_cell.length_b   1.000
_cell.length_c   1.000
_cell.angle_alpha   90.00
_cell.angle_beta   90.00
_cell.angle_gamma   90.00
#
_symmetry.space_group_name_H-M   'P 1'
#
loop_
_entity.id
_entity.type
_entity.pdbx_description
1 polymer ?
#
loop_
_entity_poly.entity_id
_entity_poly.type
_entity_poly.pdbx_seq_one_letter_code
_entity_poly.pdbx_strand_id
1 'polypeptide(L)'
;MKACRYVLVLFITLGIIRALGQCLEPLDENAFEVVLNIPSIRLDTIKLSSYKEVSKIGLNVFAYRSGYDDRFAVVLSLQTIPGSSTPYPVLRVQLIDEASTVTYEDLRRVLGLELERLTKSGVLVGLNDSLKARIVSQARLGLAGWDMRLVWDDGQFKPYIDSSIYVPQRGCQLPLVTDYSKLPVWSSVGEGAAWNPIFLGVFTGLLLISLVFYFKTRKRLSMEALKKT
;
A
#
# COMPACT_ATOMS: atom_id res chain seq x y z
N MET A 1 -6.72 -54.20 -25.62
CA MET A 1 -7.16 -53.81 -24.26
C MET A 1 -6.11 -53.04 -23.43
N LYS A 2 -4.80 -53.14 -23.67
CA LYS A 2 -3.79 -52.42 -22.87
C LYS A 2 -3.79 -50.90 -23.08
N ALA A 3 -3.97 -50.42 -24.32
CA ALA A 3 -3.98 -48.98 -24.65
C ALA A 3 -5.11 -48.19 -23.96
N CYS A 4 -6.30 -48.78 -23.77
CA CYS A 4 -7.44 -48.13 -23.12
C CYS A 4 -7.19 -47.84 -21.62
N ARG A 5 -6.44 -48.72 -20.94
CA ARG A 5 -6.05 -48.52 -19.54
C ARG A 5 -5.08 -47.35 -19.35
N TYR A 6 -4.11 -47.18 -20.26
CA TYR A 6 -3.16 -46.06 -20.16
C TYR A 6 -3.81 -44.71 -20.43
N VAL A 7 -4.76 -44.64 -21.36
CA VAL A 7 -5.53 -43.43 -21.65
C VAL A 7 -6.39 -43.03 -20.44
N LEU A 8 -7.07 -43.98 -19.80
CA LEU A 8 -7.87 -43.72 -18.60
C LEU A 8 -7.00 -43.21 -17.43
N VAL A 9 -5.85 -43.84 -17.18
CA VAL A 9 -4.91 -43.39 -16.14
C VAL A 9 -4.40 -41.99 -16.42
N LEU A 10 -4.05 -41.68 -17.68
CA LEU A 10 -3.61 -40.34 -18.08
C LEU A 10 -4.69 -39.28 -17.80
N PHE A 11 -5.94 -39.52 -18.19
CA PHE A 11 -7.05 -38.58 -17.92
C PHE A 11 -7.33 -38.40 -16.43
N ILE A 12 -7.24 -39.46 -15.63
CA ILE A 12 -7.37 -39.38 -14.17
C ILE A 12 -6.23 -38.54 -13.58
N THR A 13 -4.98 -38.79 -13.99
CA THR A 13 -3.82 -38.02 -13.50
C THR A 13 -3.89 -36.54 -13.92
N LEU A 14 -4.26 -36.22 -15.15
CA LEU A 14 -4.47 -34.84 -15.58
C LEU A 14 -5.64 -34.16 -14.85
N GLY A 15 -6.71 -34.90 -14.57
CA GLY A 15 -7.83 -34.41 -13.77
C GLY A 15 -7.43 -34.08 -12.33
N ILE A 16 -6.61 -34.92 -11.71
CA ILE A 16 -6.07 -34.70 -10.37
C ILE A 16 -5.11 -33.49 -10.34
N ILE A 17 -4.22 -33.36 -11.32
CA ILE A 17 -3.29 -32.22 -11.42
C ILE A 17 -4.07 -30.90 -11.56
N ARG A 18 -5.16 -30.88 -12.33
CA ARG A 18 -6.04 -29.70 -12.46
C ARG A 18 -6.82 -29.39 -11.19
N ALA A 19 -7.23 -30.41 -10.43
CA ALA A 19 -7.97 -30.23 -9.18
C ALA A 19 -7.08 -29.78 -8.01
N LEU A 20 -5.77 -30.03 -8.09
CA LEU A 20 -4.78 -29.64 -7.07
C LEU A 20 -4.01 -28.37 -7.41
N GLY A 21 -4.29 -27.74 -8.56
CA GLY A 21 -3.71 -26.45 -8.91
C GLY A 21 -4.14 -25.39 -7.91
N GLN A 22 -3.24 -24.99 -7.02
CA GLN A 22 -3.38 -23.74 -6.28
C GLN A 22 -3.57 -22.61 -7.29
N CYS A 23 -4.49 -21.70 -7.02
CA CYS A 23 -4.75 -20.56 -7.88
C CYS A 23 -3.57 -19.59 -7.79
N LEU A 24 -2.54 -19.85 -8.59
CA LEU A 24 -1.42 -18.93 -8.78
C LEU A 24 -1.90 -17.79 -9.67
N GLU A 25 -2.20 -16.64 -9.06
CA GLU A 25 -2.39 -15.41 -9.81
C GLU A 25 -0.99 -14.85 -10.11
N PRO A 26 -0.59 -14.67 -11.38
CA PRO A 26 0.76 -14.24 -11.73
C PRO A 26 1.19 -12.95 -11.04
N LEU A 27 0.23 -12.07 -10.71
CA LEU A 27 0.49 -10.79 -10.06
C LEU A 27 0.76 -10.91 -8.54
N ASP A 28 0.52 -12.07 -7.93
CA ASP A 28 0.72 -12.28 -6.49
C ASP A 28 2.20 -12.21 -6.10
N GLU A 29 3.12 -12.65 -6.97
CA GLU A 29 4.56 -12.53 -6.73
C GLU A 29 5.01 -11.07 -6.60
N ASN A 30 4.24 -10.17 -7.21
CA ASN A 30 4.48 -8.73 -7.27
C ASN A 30 3.56 -7.93 -6.33
N ALA A 31 2.97 -8.61 -5.34
CA ALA A 31 2.07 -7.98 -4.38
C ALA A 31 2.31 -8.39 -2.93
N PHE A 32 1.74 -7.58 -2.06
CA PHE A 32 1.50 -7.87 -0.66
C PHE A 32 0.01 -7.71 -0.37
N GLU A 33 -0.60 -8.65 0.34
CA GLU A 33 -2.01 -8.61 0.74
C GLU A 33 -2.15 -8.94 2.22
N VAL A 34 -3.01 -8.20 2.90
CA VAL A 34 -3.37 -8.44 4.30
C VAL A 34 -4.89 -8.36 4.48
N VAL A 35 -5.45 -9.38 5.12
CA VAL A 35 -6.82 -9.39 5.62
C VAL A 35 -6.81 -8.91 7.06
N LEU A 36 -7.50 -7.81 7.33
CA LEU A 36 -7.60 -7.21 8.66
C LEU A 36 -8.75 -7.85 9.43
N ASN A 37 -8.67 -9.16 9.67
CA ASN A 37 -9.71 -9.98 10.32
C ASN A 37 -9.79 -9.82 11.85
N ILE A 38 -9.56 -8.60 12.33
CA ILE A 38 -9.77 -8.22 13.74
C ILE A 38 -11.15 -7.51 13.81
N PRO A 39 -12.11 -7.97 14.64
CA PRO A 39 -13.50 -7.48 14.61
C PRO A 39 -13.69 -5.96 14.81
N SER A 40 -12.73 -5.30 15.47
CA SER A 40 -12.76 -3.84 15.67
C SER A 40 -12.33 -3.04 14.45
N ILE A 41 -11.71 -3.67 13.44
CA ILE A 41 -11.20 -3.01 12.25
C ILE A 41 -12.28 -2.99 11.16
N ARG A 42 -12.51 -1.82 10.57
CA ARG A 42 -13.55 -1.61 9.56
C ARG A 42 -13.08 -0.70 8.43
N LEU A 43 -13.58 -0.97 7.23
CA LEU A 43 -13.39 -0.14 6.04
C LEU A 43 -14.66 0.66 5.78
N ASP A 44 -14.56 1.98 5.83
CA ASP A 44 -15.64 2.89 5.44
C ASP A 44 -15.64 3.07 3.92
N THR A 45 -16.40 2.22 3.23
CA THR A 45 -16.51 2.23 1.77
C THR A 45 -17.22 3.47 1.24
N ILE A 46 -18.11 4.08 2.04
CA ILE A 46 -18.83 5.30 1.65
C ILE A 46 -17.82 6.45 1.58
N LYS A 47 -17.03 6.62 2.64
CA LYS A 47 -15.96 7.62 2.69
C LYS A 47 -14.92 7.37 1.62
N LEU A 48 -14.47 6.12 1.44
CA LEU A 48 -13.50 5.77 0.40
C LEU A 48 -14.00 6.15 -1.00
N SER A 49 -15.28 5.91 -1.29
CA SER A 49 -15.89 6.25 -2.59
C SER A 49 -16.10 7.75 -2.82
N SER A 50 -15.95 8.58 -1.78
CA SER A 50 -16.09 10.04 -1.90
C SER A 50 -14.82 10.72 -2.46
N TYR A 51 -13.68 10.02 -2.47
CA TYR A 51 -12.43 10.52 -3.04
C TYR A 51 -12.43 10.33 -4.56
N LYS A 52 -12.24 11.42 -5.31
CA LYS A 52 -12.21 11.38 -6.79
C LYS A 52 -11.04 10.56 -7.34
N GLU A 53 -9.97 10.42 -6.56
CA GLU A 53 -8.77 9.67 -6.89
C GLU A 53 -8.91 8.17 -6.62
N VAL A 54 -10.07 7.71 -6.15
CA VAL A 54 -10.32 6.30 -5.87
C VAL A 54 -11.33 5.75 -6.87
N SER A 55 -10.92 4.74 -7.63
CA SER A 55 -11.78 4.06 -8.59
C SER A 55 -12.46 2.85 -7.97
N LYS A 56 -13.78 2.72 -8.14
CA LYS A 56 -14.50 1.49 -7.82
C LYS A 56 -14.39 0.53 -9.01
N ILE A 57 -13.63 -0.55 -8.84
CA ILE A 57 -13.31 -1.51 -9.90
C ILE A 57 -14.10 -2.83 -9.80
N GLY A 58 -14.90 -2.99 -8.74
CA GLY A 58 -15.73 -4.17 -8.53
C GLY A 58 -16.72 -3.99 -7.39
N LEU A 59 -17.46 -5.06 -7.08
CA LEU A 59 -18.35 -5.06 -5.92
C LEU A 59 -17.51 -4.99 -4.63
N ASN A 60 -17.58 -3.85 -3.94
CA ASN A 60 -16.76 -3.56 -2.76
C ASN A 60 -15.26 -3.66 -3.00
N VAL A 61 -14.79 -3.37 -4.23
CA VAL A 61 -13.37 -3.30 -4.57
C VAL A 61 -13.05 -1.90 -5.09
N PHE A 62 -12.07 -1.27 -4.46
CA PHE A 62 -11.63 0.08 -4.70
C PHE A 62 -10.14 0.07 -4.97
N ALA A 63 -9.67 0.87 -5.92
CA ALA A 63 -8.25 0.92 -6.23
C ALA A 63 -7.81 2.32 -6.67
N TYR A 64 -6.54 2.61 -6.42
CA TYR A 64 -5.85 3.83 -6.84
C TYR A 64 -4.34 3.59 -6.94
N ARG A 65 -3.60 4.46 -7.61
CA ARG A 65 -2.14 4.47 -7.56
C ARG A 65 -1.66 5.27 -6.35
N SER A 66 -0.69 4.76 -5.63
CA SER A 66 -0.14 5.45 -4.48
C SER A 66 0.49 6.78 -4.90
N GLY A 67 0.16 7.84 -4.18
CA GLY A 67 0.82 9.14 -4.36
C GLY A 67 2.18 9.25 -3.66
N TYR A 68 2.62 8.21 -2.93
CA TYR A 68 3.94 8.18 -2.27
C TYR A 68 4.99 7.41 -3.08
N ASP A 69 4.55 6.59 -4.05
CA ASP A 69 5.36 5.91 -5.05
C ASP A 69 4.40 5.34 -6.10
N ASP A 70 4.39 5.95 -7.29
CA ASP A 70 3.39 5.69 -8.30
C ASP A 70 3.60 4.33 -9.01
N ARG A 71 4.72 3.64 -8.74
CA ARG A 71 4.96 2.25 -9.15
C ARG A 71 4.01 1.27 -8.45
N PHE A 72 3.37 1.68 -7.35
CA PHE A 72 2.44 0.84 -6.61
C PHE A 72 0.98 1.27 -6.79
N ALA A 73 0.11 0.28 -6.94
CA ALA A 73 -1.32 0.41 -6.76
C ALA A 73 -1.73 -0.08 -5.37
N VAL A 74 -2.74 0.56 -4.81
CA VAL A 74 -3.40 0.15 -3.57
C VAL A 74 -4.80 -0.33 -3.95
N VAL A 75 -5.13 -1.54 -3.51
CA VAL A 75 -6.45 -2.14 -3.68
C VAL A 75 -7.04 -2.38 -2.29
N LEU A 76 -8.25 -1.88 -2.08
CA LEU A 76 -9.02 -2.03 -0.86
C LEU A 76 -10.29 -2.82 -1.18
N SER A 77 -10.58 -3.85 -0.42
CA SER A 77 -11.81 -4.62 -0.61
C SER A 77 -12.42 -5.11 0.71
N LEU A 78 -13.64 -5.61 0.61
CA LEU A 78 -14.30 -6.36 1.68
C LEU A 78 -14.39 -7.83 1.25
N GLN A 79 -13.77 -8.73 2.02
CA GLN A 79 -13.77 -10.17 1.71
C GLN A 79 -14.17 -11.00 2.93
N THR A 80 -14.89 -12.07 2.66
CA THR A 80 -15.24 -13.06 3.68
C THR A 80 -14.20 -14.18 3.66
N ILE A 81 -13.60 -14.44 4.81
CA ILE A 81 -12.78 -15.65 5.01
C ILE A 81 -13.69 -16.82 5.39
N PRO A 82 -13.39 -18.06 4.97
CA PRO A 82 -14.14 -19.24 5.36
C PRO A 82 -14.31 -19.34 6.88
N GLY A 83 -15.52 -19.70 7.32
CA GLY A 83 -15.88 -19.75 8.75
C GLY A 83 -16.34 -18.42 9.33
N SER A 84 -16.21 -17.31 8.60
CA SER A 84 -16.82 -16.02 8.95
C SER A 84 -18.07 -15.76 8.12
N SER A 85 -19.10 -15.17 8.75
CA SER A 85 -20.24 -14.57 8.04
C SER A 85 -20.05 -13.06 7.80
N THR A 86 -19.02 -12.48 8.40
CA THR A 86 -18.74 -11.04 8.37
C THR A 86 -17.57 -10.77 7.42
N PRO A 87 -17.72 -9.83 6.45
CA PRO A 87 -16.62 -9.46 5.58
C PRO A 87 -15.61 -8.59 6.33
N TYR A 88 -14.33 -8.79 6.04
CA TYR A 88 -13.21 -8.05 6.62
C TYR A 88 -12.56 -7.13 5.58
N PRO A 89 -11.97 -6.00 6.02
CA PRO A 89 -11.13 -5.19 5.16
C PRO A 89 -9.92 -5.98 4.66
N VAL A 90 -9.66 -5.89 3.37
CA VAL A 90 -8.46 -6.41 2.72
C VAL A 90 -7.73 -5.24 2.08
N LEU A 91 -6.44 -5.13 2.37
CA LEU A 91 -5.53 -4.18 1.74
C LEU A 91 -4.52 -4.99 0.92
N ARG A 92 -4.41 -4.67 -0.36
CA ARG A 92 -3.37 -5.17 -1.26
C ARG A 92 -2.56 -4.01 -1.78
N VAL A 93 -1.24 -4.13 -1.75
CA VAL A 93 -0.28 -3.23 -2.39
C VAL A 93 0.39 -4.01 -3.52
N GLN A 94 0.21 -3.54 -4.75
CA GLN A 94 0.56 -4.24 -5.99
C GLN A 94 1.57 -3.41 -6.78
N LEU A 95 2.68 -4.01 -7.20
CA LEU A 95 3.58 -3.41 -8.18
C LEU A 95 2.92 -3.42 -9.57
N ILE A 96 2.94 -2.27 -10.25
CA ILE A 96 2.28 -2.06 -11.55
C ILE A 96 3.17 -2.49 -12.72
N ASP A 97 4.48 -2.30 -12.59
CA ASP A 97 5.46 -2.61 -13.63
C ASP A 97 6.56 -3.53 -13.09
N GLU A 98 6.62 -4.75 -13.61
CA GLU A 98 7.57 -5.79 -13.21
C GLU A 98 9.02 -5.47 -13.62
N ALA A 99 9.21 -4.56 -14.60
CA ALA A 99 10.55 -4.13 -15.00
C ALA A 99 11.19 -3.16 -13.99
N SER A 100 10.41 -2.63 -13.04
CA SER A 100 10.90 -1.70 -12.03
C SER A 100 11.66 -2.42 -10.92
N THR A 101 12.90 -1.99 -10.65
CA THR A 101 13.64 -2.47 -9.47
C THR A 101 13.01 -1.89 -8.20
N VAL A 102 12.38 -2.76 -7.41
CA VAL A 102 11.71 -2.42 -6.15
C VAL A 102 12.27 -3.29 -5.02
N THR A 103 12.57 -2.66 -3.88
CA THR A 103 13.05 -3.36 -2.69
C THR A 103 11.92 -3.63 -1.69
N TYR A 104 12.15 -4.51 -0.72
CA TYR A 104 11.22 -4.67 0.39
C TYR A 104 11.05 -3.39 1.21
N GLU A 105 12.08 -2.55 1.30
CA GLU A 105 11.99 -1.27 2.00
C GLU A 105 11.10 -0.27 1.28
N ASP A 106 11.08 -0.27 -0.06
CA ASP A 106 10.14 0.54 -0.84
C ASP A 106 8.68 0.14 -0.56
N LEU A 107 8.39 -1.17 -0.62
CA LEU A 107 7.07 -1.71 -0.30
C LEU A 107 6.65 -1.33 1.12
N ARG A 108 7.52 -1.54 2.11
CA ARG A 108 7.24 -1.26 3.53
C ARG A 108 6.98 0.22 3.77
N ARG A 109 7.78 1.09 3.14
CA ARG A 109 7.59 2.55 3.21
C ARG A 109 6.23 2.94 2.65
N VAL A 110 5.89 2.50 1.44
CA VAL A 110 4.61 2.81 0.78
C VAL A 110 3.44 2.29 1.60
N LEU A 111 3.49 1.02 2.00
CA LEU A 111 2.48 0.39 2.83
C LEU A 111 2.25 1.15 4.15
N GLY A 112 3.33 1.53 4.84
CA GLY A 112 3.23 2.30 6.08
C GLY A 112 2.57 3.67 5.89
N LEU A 113 2.94 4.38 4.83
CA LEU A 113 2.37 5.70 4.49
C LEU A 113 0.90 5.61 4.06
N GLU A 114 0.52 4.54 3.34
CA GLU A 114 -0.86 4.29 2.93
C GLU A 114 -1.74 3.89 4.12
N LEU A 115 -1.27 2.99 4.99
CA LEU A 115 -1.98 2.66 6.23
C LEU A 115 -2.21 3.91 7.09
N GLU A 116 -1.19 4.75 7.23
CA GLU A 116 -1.29 6.01 7.94
C GLU A 116 -2.32 6.95 7.34
N ARG A 117 -2.31 7.11 6.00
CA ARG A 117 -3.28 7.94 5.27
C ARG A 117 -4.70 7.42 5.44
N LEU A 118 -4.90 6.12 5.29
CA LEU A 118 -6.22 5.48 5.38
C LEU A 118 -6.80 5.59 6.80
N THR A 119 -5.96 5.45 7.83
CA THR A 119 -6.40 5.65 9.22
C THR A 119 -6.65 7.11 9.55
N LYS A 120 -5.75 8.03 9.18
CA LYS A 120 -5.95 9.48 9.42
C LYS A 120 -7.16 10.05 8.70
N SER A 121 -7.43 9.57 7.48
CA SER A 121 -8.62 9.95 6.74
C SER A 121 -9.90 9.34 7.32
N GLY A 122 -9.81 8.38 8.25
CA GLY A 122 -10.95 7.66 8.80
C GLY A 122 -11.59 6.68 7.82
N VAL A 123 -10.94 6.37 6.70
CA VAL A 123 -11.34 5.28 5.79
C VAL A 123 -11.14 3.93 6.46
N LEU A 124 -10.01 3.76 7.16
CA LEU A 124 -9.69 2.55 7.90
C LEU A 124 -9.77 2.82 9.40
N VAL A 125 -10.81 2.29 10.05
CA VAL A 125 -11.11 2.56 11.46
C VAL A 125 -10.65 1.38 12.31
N GLY A 126 -10.11 1.67 13.51
CA GLY A 126 -9.77 0.66 14.52
C GLY A 126 -8.38 0.02 14.39
N LEU A 127 -7.62 0.34 13.34
CA LEU A 127 -6.23 -0.10 13.20
C LEU A 127 -5.28 0.86 13.93
N ASN A 128 -4.65 0.39 15.00
CA ASN A 128 -3.71 1.18 15.81
C ASN A 128 -2.25 1.10 15.31
N ASP A 129 -1.38 1.95 15.86
CA ASP A 129 0.02 2.07 15.44
C ASP A 129 0.85 0.79 15.65
N SER A 130 0.58 0.05 16.73
CA SER A 130 1.26 -1.23 17.01
C SER A 130 0.92 -2.28 15.94
N LEU A 131 -0.35 -2.39 15.56
CA LEU A 131 -0.78 -3.30 14.50
C LEU A 131 -0.23 -2.87 13.14
N LYS A 132 -0.24 -1.56 12.81
CA LYS A 132 0.40 -1.04 11.58
C LYS A 132 1.87 -1.44 11.52
N ALA A 133 2.63 -1.20 12.59
CA ALA A 133 4.05 -1.54 12.65
C ALA A 133 4.29 -3.05 12.44
N ARG A 134 3.44 -3.91 13.01
CA ARG A 134 3.52 -5.36 12.81
C ARG A 134 3.27 -5.76 11.36
N ILE A 135 2.21 -5.23 10.73
CA ILE A 135 1.91 -5.47 9.31
C ILE A 135 3.10 -5.04 8.43
N VAL A 136 3.58 -3.81 8.61
CA VAL A 136 4.70 -3.27 7.83
C VAL A 136 5.97 -4.10 8.02
N SER A 137 6.31 -4.51 9.25
CA SER A 137 7.52 -5.30 9.50
C SER A 137 7.54 -6.65 8.78
N GLN A 138 6.36 -7.24 8.56
CA GLN A 138 6.23 -8.54 7.89
C GLN A 138 6.08 -8.42 6.37
N ALA A 139 5.75 -7.24 5.85
CA ALA A 139 5.46 -7.06 4.43
C ALA A 139 6.65 -7.41 3.52
N ARG A 140 6.37 -8.25 2.53
CA ARG A 140 7.27 -8.72 1.47
C ARG A 140 6.43 -8.99 0.21
N LEU A 141 7.03 -8.78 -0.96
CA LEU A 141 6.43 -9.20 -2.23
C LEU A 141 6.28 -10.73 -2.25
N GLY A 142 5.19 -11.23 -2.84
CA GLY A 142 4.82 -12.65 -2.82
C GLY A 142 3.96 -13.08 -1.63
N LEU A 143 3.75 -12.19 -0.63
CA LEU A 143 2.79 -12.42 0.45
C LEU A 143 1.40 -11.90 0.05
N ALA A 144 0.89 -12.39 -1.07
CA ALA A 144 -0.42 -12.04 -1.62
C ALA A 144 -1.15 -13.27 -2.15
N GLY A 145 -2.42 -13.10 -2.50
CA GLY A 145 -3.27 -14.20 -2.92
C GLY A 145 -3.79 -15.03 -1.76
N TRP A 146 -4.63 -16.02 -2.07
CA TRP A 146 -5.43 -16.71 -1.07
C TRP A 146 -4.60 -17.33 0.06
N ASP A 147 -3.55 -18.06 -0.28
CA ASP A 147 -2.74 -18.83 0.67
C ASP A 147 -1.69 -17.97 1.40
N MET A 148 -1.07 -17.02 0.71
CA MET A 148 0.08 -16.29 1.22
C MET A 148 -0.25 -14.92 1.82
N ARG A 149 -1.46 -14.38 1.61
CA ARG A 149 -1.92 -13.16 2.27
C ARG A 149 -1.84 -13.29 3.79
N LEU A 150 -1.51 -12.19 4.46
CA LEU A 150 -1.44 -12.18 5.91
C LEU A 150 -2.83 -12.13 6.54
N VAL A 151 -3.02 -12.91 7.59
CA VAL A 151 -4.21 -12.87 8.45
C VAL A 151 -3.78 -12.73 9.90
N TRP A 152 -4.64 -12.16 10.74
CA TRP A 152 -4.50 -12.16 12.18
C TRP A 152 -5.03 -13.46 12.78
N ASP A 153 -4.17 -14.22 13.43
CA ASP A 153 -4.50 -15.48 14.09
C ASP A 153 -3.56 -15.72 15.28
N ASP A 154 -4.09 -16.18 16.41
CA ASP A 154 -3.35 -16.37 17.67
C ASP A 154 -2.52 -15.15 18.11
N GLY A 155 -3.05 -13.93 17.96
CA GLY A 155 -2.36 -12.71 18.40
C GLY A 155 -1.22 -12.25 17.47
N GLN A 156 -1.13 -12.80 16.26
CA GLN A 156 -0.12 -12.38 15.29
C GLN A 156 -0.58 -12.41 13.84
N PHE A 157 0.07 -11.60 13.01
CA PHE A 157 -0.03 -11.74 11.56
C PHE A 157 0.85 -12.90 11.11
N LYS A 158 0.29 -13.78 10.27
CA LYS A 158 0.97 -14.91 9.63
C LYS A 158 0.32 -15.21 8.27
N PRO A 159 1.01 -15.87 7.33
CA PRO A 159 0.40 -16.31 6.08
C PRO A 159 -0.87 -17.13 6.33
N TYR A 160 -1.88 -17.00 5.48
CA TYR A 160 -3.16 -17.68 5.69
C TYR A 160 -3.02 -19.20 5.75
N ILE A 161 -2.14 -19.77 4.92
CA ILE A 161 -1.81 -21.21 4.91
C ILE A 161 -1.24 -21.72 6.25
N ASP A 162 -0.61 -20.85 7.03
CA ASP A 162 -0.03 -21.17 8.34
C ASP A 162 -1.01 -20.92 9.51
N SER A 163 -2.24 -20.48 9.21
CA SER A 163 -3.25 -20.12 10.22
C SER A 163 -4.12 -21.31 10.64
N SER A 164 -4.59 -21.28 11.88
CA SER A 164 -5.54 -22.26 12.44
C SER A 164 -6.90 -22.22 11.73
N ILE A 165 -7.20 -21.10 11.06
CA ILE A 165 -8.43 -20.82 10.33
C ILE A 165 -8.28 -21.03 8.81
N TYR A 166 -7.18 -21.66 8.37
CA TYR A 166 -6.93 -21.91 6.96
C TYR A 166 -7.98 -22.84 6.36
N VAL A 167 -8.50 -22.44 5.21
CA VAL A 167 -9.30 -23.31 4.36
C VAL A 167 -8.81 -23.15 2.92
N PRO A 168 -8.39 -24.25 2.25
CA PRO A 168 -7.93 -24.20 0.88
C PRO A 168 -8.99 -23.63 -0.06
N GLN A 169 -8.58 -22.77 -0.99
CA GLN A 169 -9.48 -22.27 -2.02
C GLN A 169 -9.90 -23.43 -2.93
N ARG A 170 -11.21 -23.58 -3.14
CA ARG A 170 -11.75 -24.55 -4.11
C ARG A 170 -12.16 -23.83 -5.38
N GLY A 171 -11.36 -23.98 -6.43
CA GLY A 171 -11.61 -23.40 -7.75
C GLY A 171 -11.15 -21.95 -7.88
N CYS A 172 -10.73 -21.59 -9.10
CA CYS A 172 -10.25 -20.25 -9.41
C CYS A 172 -11.36 -19.44 -10.07
N GLN A 173 -11.83 -18.41 -9.37
CA GLN A 173 -12.52 -17.29 -10.00
C GLN A 173 -11.53 -16.13 -9.96
N LEU A 174 -10.69 -16.00 -10.99
CA LEU A 174 -9.77 -14.87 -11.11
C LEU A 174 -10.56 -13.67 -11.66
N PRO A 175 -10.81 -12.61 -10.87
CA PRO A 175 -11.26 -11.36 -11.46
C PRO A 175 -10.09 -10.73 -12.23
N LEU A 176 -10.30 -10.54 -13.54
CA LEU A 176 -9.37 -9.85 -14.45
C LEU A 176 -9.30 -8.35 -14.11
N VAL A 177 -8.45 -7.94 -13.17
CA VAL A 177 -7.99 -6.54 -13.11
C VAL A 177 -6.58 -6.53 -13.67
N THR A 178 -6.48 -6.32 -14.98
CA THR A 178 -5.23 -6.56 -15.72
C THR A 178 -4.41 -5.32 -16.00
N ASP A 179 -4.84 -4.12 -15.56
CA ASP A 179 -4.09 -2.90 -15.84
C ASP A 179 -4.26 -1.83 -14.76
N TYR A 180 -3.40 -1.91 -13.74
CA TYR A 180 -3.32 -0.90 -12.67
C TYR A 180 -2.72 0.43 -13.13
N SER A 181 -2.08 0.49 -14.30
CA SER A 181 -1.42 1.71 -14.80
C SER A 181 -2.39 2.84 -15.13
N LYS A 182 -3.64 2.49 -15.43
CA LYS A 182 -4.72 3.43 -15.77
C LYS A 182 -5.45 4.01 -14.55
N LEU A 183 -5.13 3.55 -13.35
CA LEU A 183 -5.78 4.04 -12.14
C LEU A 183 -5.35 5.50 -11.84
N PRO A 184 -6.27 6.32 -11.30
CA PRO A 184 -5.92 7.65 -10.80
C PRO A 184 -4.91 7.56 -9.67
N VAL A 185 -4.02 8.56 -9.58
CA VAL A 185 -3.05 8.71 -8.49
C VAL A 185 -3.72 9.48 -7.36
N TRP A 186 -3.74 8.90 -6.16
CA TRP A 186 -4.16 9.62 -4.96
C TRP A 186 -2.97 10.38 -4.39
N SER A 187 -2.85 11.66 -4.75
CA SER A 187 -1.70 12.51 -4.39
C SER A 187 -1.37 12.49 -2.90
N SER A 188 -0.07 12.42 -2.57
CA SER A 188 0.42 12.65 -1.21
C SER A 188 0.15 14.11 -0.81
N VAL A 189 -0.67 14.31 0.23
CA VAL A 189 -0.85 15.65 0.80
C VAL A 189 0.44 15.98 1.56
N GLY A 190 1.37 16.71 0.91
CA GLY A 190 2.59 17.18 1.55
C GLY A 190 3.84 17.30 0.67
N GLU A 191 3.90 16.69 -0.51
CA GLU A 191 5.10 16.75 -1.37
C GLU A 191 5.06 17.86 -2.43
N GLY A 192 4.08 18.77 -2.33
CA GLY A 192 4.10 20.05 -3.05
C GLY A 192 5.00 21.12 -2.41
N ALA A 193 5.64 20.82 -1.28
CA ALA A 193 6.59 21.70 -0.59
C ALA A 193 8.01 21.10 -0.56
N ALA A 194 8.37 20.33 -1.58
CA ALA A 194 9.77 20.04 -1.87
C ALA A 194 10.48 21.37 -2.16
N TRP A 195 11.24 21.86 -1.18
CA TRP A 195 12.33 22.83 -1.27
C TRP A 195 12.63 23.34 -2.68
N ASN A 196 11.85 24.29 -3.17
CA ASN A 196 12.23 25.02 -4.36
C ASN A 196 13.47 25.85 -3.95
N PRO A 197 14.65 25.65 -4.55
CA PRO A 197 15.88 26.38 -4.18
C PRO A 197 15.72 27.90 -4.26
N ILE A 198 14.70 28.37 -4.98
CA ILE A 198 14.26 29.77 -5.01
C ILE A 198 13.85 30.26 -3.61
N PHE A 199 13.09 29.48 -2.82
CA PHE A 199 12.65 29.91 -1.49
C PHE A 199 13.82 29.98 -0.48
N LEU A 200 14.81 29.10 -0.59
CA LEU A 200 16.03 29.18 0.23
C LEU A 200 16.91 30.38 -0.21
N GLY A 201 16.98 30.65 -1.50
CA GLY A 201 17.70 31.80 -2.07
C GLY A 201 17.09 33.15 -1.66
N VAL A 202 15.75 33.25 -1.61
CA VAL A 202 15.06 34.48 -1.19
C VAL A 202 15.27 34.73 0.31
N PHE A 203 15.14 33.70 1.15
CA PHE A 203 15.38 33.86 2.60
C PHE A 203 16.83 34.21 2.91
N THR A 204 17.80 33.56 2.27
CA THR A 204 19.23 33.88 2.47
C THR A 204 19.60 35.27 1.93
N GLY A 205 19.05 35.67 0.78
CA GLY A 205 19.23 37.00 0.20
C GLY A 205 18.69 38.12 1.09
N LEU A 206 17.47 37.97 1.63
CA LEU A 206 16.88 38.96 2.54
C LEU A 206 17.65 39.10 3.86
N LEU A 207 18.20 37.99 4.37
CA LEU A 207 19.00 37.98 5.59
C LEU A 207 20.34 38.71 5.39
N LEU A 208 21.00 38.49 4.25
CA LEU A 208 22.22 39.21 3.86
C LEU A 208 21.99 40.72 3.66
N ILE A 209 20.91 41.10 2.98
CA ILE A 209 20.56 42.53 2.79
C ILE A 209 20.33 43.20 4.14
N SER A 210 19.58 42.54 5.04
CA SER A 210 19.32 43.05 6.40
C SER A 210 20.62 43.20 7.20
N LEU A 211 21.54 42.25 7.10
CA LEU A 211 22.86 42.32 7.74
C LEU A 211 23.69 43.50 7.21
N VAL A 212 23.75 43.68 5.89
CA VAL A 212 24.47 44.79 5.26
C VAL A 212 23.90 46.14 5.70
N PHE A 213 22.57 46.27 5.73
CA PHE A 213 21.92 47.48 6.23
C PHE A 213 22.26 47.74 7.70
N TYR A 214 22.21 46.71 8.54
CA TYR A 214 22.55 46.81 9.96
C TYR A 214 24.00 47.26 10.19
N PHE A 215 24.98 46.68 9.48
CA PHE A 215 26.38 47.09 9.61
C PHE A 215 26.63 48.51 9.08
N LYS A 216 25.94 48.91 8.00
CA LYS A 216 26.05 50.26 7.43
C LYS A 216 25.49 51.33 8.37
N THR A 217 24.33 51.09 8.99
CA THR A 217 23.76 52.01 9.99
C THR A 217 24.62 52.09 11.24
N ARG A 218 25.11 50.95 11.75
CA ARG A 218 26.01 50.94 12.92
C ARG A 218 27.29 51.73 12.69
N LYS A 219 27.91 51.60 11.50
CA LYS A 219 29.12 52.37 11.15
C LYS A 219 28.84 53.88 11.09
N ARG A 220 27.69 54.29 10.53
CA ARG A 220 27.30 55.71 10.47
C ARG A 220 27.13 56.31 11.87
N LEU A 221 26.45 55.61 12.77
CA LEU A 221 26.27 56.03 14.15
C LEU A 221 27.60 56.17 14.90
N SER A 222 28.55 55.25 14.69
CA SER A 222 29.89 55.33 15.30
C SER A 222 30.71 56.54 14.83
N MET A 223 30.59 56.94 13.57
CA MET A 223 31.31 58.09 13.02
C MET A 223 30.69 59.43 13.46
N GLU A 224 29.37 59.47 13.67
CA GLU A 224 28.70 60.66 14.23
C GLU A 224 29.04 60.87 15.72
N ALA A 225 29.27 59.80 16.47
CA ALA A 225 29.74 59.88 17.86
C ALA A 225 31.17 60.42 17.96
N LEU A 226 32.08 60.00 17.07
CA LEU A 226 33.48 60.45 17.03
C LEU A 226 33.66 61.91 16.60
N LYS A 227 32.70 62.51 15.89
CA LYS A 227 32.74 63.94 15.51
C LYS A 227 32.26 64.88 16.61
N LYS A 228 31.65 64.35 17.68
CA LYS A 228 31.12 65.14 18.80
C LYS A 228 32.07 65.20 20.01
N THR A 229 33.21 64.52 19.93
CA THR A 229 34.35 64.60 20.86
C THR A 229 35.48 65.39 20.22
#